data_AF-A0A7J2IYR6-F1
#
_entry.id   AF-A0A7J2IYR6-F1
#
_cell.length_a   1.000
_cell.length_b   1.000
_cell.length_c   1.000
_cell.angle_alpha   90.00
_cell.angle_beta   90.00
_cell.angle_gamma   90.00
#
_symmetry.space_group_name_H-M   'P 1'
#
loop_
_entity.id
_entity.type
_entity.pdbx_description
1 polymer ?
#
loop_
_entity_poly.entity_id
_entity_poly.type
_entity_poly.pdbx_seq_one_letter_code
_entity_poly.pdbx_strand_id
1 'polypeptide(L)'
;MKISKSMEIKPRAYQQAIFETAKKYNTLVVLPTGLGKTLIAVLLAKHRLEEFPNSKVLFLAPTRPLAAQQAEYFSKYLNHEIHLLTGRINPEKRAEIWKRAQIIFSTPQCIENDIKNNLISLHDVSLLIEDEAHRCLKNYSYTFVAKAYREQALNKRILGLTASPGSDLETIKEICQNLGIEKVEVRTRYSKDVRSYIQKLTLEIVKVELPEKIREVREKIKKIYDKKIEELKNRKLLDKEPTKKELLDLQARLQREIAKGSKDFNILRGLSACAKAIKLQYLIELIETQGVESAYNYMQELYEQARKKTSKAVMQIINSKEFQDAYLCMLKLIKDSVEHPKLMKLKEIVSEEMKKNPELRMIVFSQYRESVAKINKELRNLGIKSEMFIGQAKKKDYGMSQKEQQRILNDFRKGKLNCLVSTSVGEEGLDIPEVDVVIFYEPIPSAIRKVQRAGRTARLRPGKLIILLTKGTVDESYHWAAWHKERKMYKLLDELRKDLKSNFHIKTKKQKSLTDFSL
;
A
#
# COMPACT_ATOMS: atom_id res chain seq x y z
N MET A 1 2.09 4.91 31.47
CA MET A 1 0.66 4.49 31.56
C MET A 1 0.59 3.52 32.73
N LYS A 2 -0.31 3.71 33.73
CA LYS A 2 -0.41 2.82 34.90
C LYS A 2 -0.82 1.40 34.44
N ILE A 3 -0.12 0.38 34.96
CA ILE A 3 -0.19 -1.02 34.53
C ILE A 3 -1.50 -1.65 34.98
N SER A 4 -2.40 -1.98 34.04
CA SER A 4 -3.51 -2.90 34.27
C SER A 4 -3.00 -4.34 34.27
N LYS A 5 -3.57 -5.20 35.11
CA LYS A 5 -3.30 -6.65 35.20
C LYS A 5 -3.11 -7.27 33.80
N SER A 6 -1.97 -7.92 33.56
CA SER A 6 -1.66 -8.53 32.25
C SER A 6 -2.71 -9.56 31.84
N MET A 7 -3.19 -9.47 30.60
CA MET A 7 -4.12 -10.45 30.04
C MET A 7 -3.42 -11.79 29.82
N GLU A 8 -4.15 -12.88 30.07
CA GLU A 8 -3.67 -14.24 29.80
C GLU A 8 -3.43 -14.43 28.30
N ILE A 9 -2.24 -14.91 27.92
CA ILE A 9 -1.88 -15.16 26.52
C ILE A 9 -2.33 -16.57 26.12
N LYS A 10 -3.37 -16.69 25.29
CA LYS A 10 -3.84 -17.95 24.71
C LYS A 10 -3.66 -17.96 23.19
N PRO A 11 -2.52 -18.45 22.67
CA PRO A 11 -2.31 -18.52 21.23
C PRO A 11 -3.08 -19.68 20.61
N ARG A 12 -3.52 -19.48 19.37
CA ARG A 12 -4.07 -20.56 18.53
C ARG A 12 -2.94 -21.53 18.13
N ALA A 13 -3.28 -22.77 17.82
CA ALA A 13 -2.30 -23.80 17.45
C ALA A 13 -1.33 -23.37 16.34
N TYR A 14 -1.82 -22.69 15.29
CA TYR A 14 -0.94 -22.18 14.22
C TYR A 14 -0.02 -21.05 14.70
N GLN A 15 -0.47 -20.20 15.63
CA GLN A 15 0.36 -19.13 16.20
C GLN A 15 1.46 -19.73 17.09
N GLN A 16 1.14 -20.76 17.87
CA GLN A 16 2.11 -21.51 18.67
C GLN A 16 3.17 -22.17 17.77
N ALA A 17 2.75 -22.85 16.71
CA ALA A 17 3.69 -23.47 15.76
C ALA A 17 4.64 -22.44 15.13
N ILE A 18 4.12 -21.28 14.71
CA ILE A 18 4.96 -20.22 14.14
C ILE A 18 5.92 -19.66 15.20
N PHE A 19 5.45 -19.48 16.44
CA PHE A 19 6.28 -19.04 17.55
C PHE A 19 7.43 -20.02 17.82
N GLU A 20 7.18 -21.33 17.84
CA GLU A 20 8.26 -22.33 18.04
C GLU A 20 9.33 -22.28 16.93
N THR A 21 8.93 -22.02 15.68
CA THR A 21 9.90 -21.75 14.59
C THR A 21 10.68 -20.46 14.87
N ALA A 22 9.99 -19.38 15.24
CA ALA A 22 10.59 -18.06 15.43
C ALA A 22 11.52 -17.96 16.66
N LYS A 23 11.42 -18.85 17.64
CA LYS A 23 12.42 -18.98 18.72
C LYS A 23 13.79 -19.38 18.17
N LYS A 24 13.80 -20.29 17.20
CA LYS A 24 15.01 -20.95 16.67
C LYS A 24 15.60 -20.25 15.46
N TYR A 25 14.77 -19.60 14.65
CA TYR A 25 15.17 -19.06 13.35
C TYR A 25 14.68 -17.62 13.14
N ASN A 26 15.47 -16.82 12.42
CA ASN A 26 15.00 -15.56 11.86
C ASN A 26 13.86 -15.85 10.88
N THR A 27 12.67 -15.35 11.19
CA THR A 27 11.46 -15.86 10.58
C THR A 27 10.67 -14.75 9.90
N LEU A 28 10.30 -14.97 8.64
CA LEU A 28 9.31 -14.15 7.94
C LEU A 28 7.95 -14.83 8.06
N VAL A 29 7.03 -14.17 8.76
CA VAL A 29 5.66 -14.65 8.98
C VAL A 29 4.74 -13.96 7.98
N VAL A 30 4.18 -14.77 7.08
CA VAL A 30 3.16 -14.36 6.11
C VAL A 30 1.81 -14.90 6.57
N LEU A 31 0.99 -14.01 7.13
CA LEU A 31 -0.33 -14.34 7.67
C LEU A 31 -1.37 -13.29 7.25
N PRO A 32 -2.58 -13.71 6.80
CA PRO A 32 -3.69 -12.80 6.56
C PRO A 32 -3.96 -11.82 7.71
N THR A 33 -4.51 -10.66 7.38
CA THR A 33 -4.95 -9.68 8.37
C THR A 33 -6.03 -10.26 9.28
N GLY A 34 -6.01 -9.91 10.57
CA GLY A 34 -6.98 -10.41 11.55
C GLY A 34 -6.64 -11.75 12.20
N LEU A 35 -5.58 -12.43 11.77
CA LEU A 35 -5.13 -13.70 12.36
C LEU A 35 -4.13 -13.55 13.54
N GLY A 36 -3.99 -12.33 14.08
CA GLY A 36 -3.16 -12.09 15.25
C GLY A 36 -1.65 -12.24 15.00
N LYS A 37 -1.12 -11.61 13.93
CA LYS A 37 0.33 -11.51 13.69
C LYS A 37 1.07 -10.91 14.89
N THR A 38 0.53 -9.83 15.46
CA THR A 38 1.11 -9.15 16.61
C THR A 38 1.20 -10.05 17.85
N LEU A 39 0.29 -11.01 18.04
CA LEU A 39 0.36 -11.93 19.18
C LEU A 39 1.61 -12.82 19.13
N ILE A 40 2.04 -13.23 17.94
CA ILE A 40 3.28 -14.00 17.74
C ILE A 40 4.49 -13.16 18.15
N ALA A 41 4.48 -11.87 17.80
CA ALA A 41 5.53 -10.94 18.21
C ALA A 41 5.56 -10.69 19.73
N VAL A 42 4.40 -10.62 20.39
CA VAL A 42 4.30 -10.55 21.87
C VAL A 42 4.90 -11.80 22.51
N LEU A 43 4.54 -12.99 22.03
CA LEU A 43 5.09 -14.26 22.53
C LEU A 43 6.60 -14.31 22.41
N LEU A 44 7.13 -13.93 21.24
CA LEU A 44 8.58 -13.91 21.00
C LEU A 44 9.27 -12.87 21.87
N ALA A 45 8.73 -11.65 21.98
CA ALA A 45 9.27 -10.62 22.86
C ALA A 45 9.35 -11.08 24.32
N LYS A 46 8.27 -11.69 24.83
CA LYS A 46 8.24 -12.26 26.19
C LYS A 46 9.34 -13.30 26.38
N HIS A 47 9.42 -14.28 25.48
CA HIS A 47 10.43 -15.33 25.55
C HIS A 47 11.86 -14.77 25.52
N ARG A 48 12.13 -13.79 24.66
CA ARG A 48 13.47 -13.18 24.54
C ARG A 48 13.87 -12.38 25.76
N LEU A 49 12.93 -11.71 26.43
CA LEU A 49 13.18 -11.00 27.68
C LEU A 49 13.36 -11.97 28.87
N GLU A 50 12.68 -13.12 28.87
CA GLU A 50 12.91 -14.18 29.86
C GLU A 50 14.30 -14.83 29.68
N GLU A 51 14.71 -15.07 28.43
CA GLU A 51 16.01 -15.67 28.08
C GLU A 51 17.17 -14.67 28.27
N PHE A 52 16.94 -13.39 27.96
CA PHE A 52 17.93 -12.30 28.09
C PHE A 52 17.35 -11.10 28.85
N PRO A 53 17.30 -11.14 30.20
CA PRO A 53 16.62 -10.11 31.01
C PRO A 53 17.15 -8.69 30.83
N ASN A 54 18.45 -8.52 30.57
CA ASN A 54 19.07 -7.20 30.40
C ASN A 54 19.07 -6.71 28.93
N SER A 55 18.35 -7.40 28.05
CA SER A 55 18.30 -7.06 26.62
C SER A 55 17.11 -6.18 26.25
N LYS A 56 17.09 -5.74 25.00
CA LYS A 56 16.03 -4.91 24.43
C LYS A 56 15.28 -5.62 23.31
N VAL A 57 13.99 -5.33 23.20
CA VAL A 57 13.14 -5.66 22.06
C VAL A 57 12.86 -4.39 21.29
N LEU A 58 13.21 -4.37 20.00
CA LEU A 58 12.93 -3.27 19.09
C LEU A 58 11.83 -3.69 18.09
N PHE A 59 10.69 -3.00 18.16
CA PHE A 59 9.58 -3.16 17.22
C PHE A 59 9.49 -1.95 16.29
N LEU A 60 9.52 -2.21 14.98
CA LEU A 60 9.47 -1.19 13.96
C LEU A 60 8.19 -1.30 13.13
N ALA A 61 7.49 -0.17 12.98
CA ALA A 61 6.31 -0.06 12.13
C ALA A 61 6.45 1.11 11.13
N PRO A 62 5.86 1.03 9.92
CA PRO A 62 6.16 2.01 8.87
C PRO A 62 5.63 3.42 9.16
N THR A 63 4.66 3.54 10.07
CA THR A 63 4.05 4.82 10.44
C THR A 63 4.00 4.97 11.95
N ARG A 64 4.03 6.23 12.44
CA ARG A 64 3.91 6.53 13.87
C ARG A 64 2.60 6.01 14.48
N PRO A 65 1.43 6.17 13.83
CA PRO A 65 0.19 5.58 14.34
C PRO A 65 0.25 4.06 14.48
N LEU A 66 0.85 3.34 13.53
CA LEU A 66 0.98 1.89 13.63
C LEU A 66 1.91 1.50 14.78
N ALA A 67 3.06 2.16 14.93
CA ALA A 67 3.97 1.92 16.05
C ALA A 67 3.26 2.14 17.41
N ALA A 68 2.48 3.22 17.54
CA ALA A 68 1.69 3.50 18.74
C ALA A 68 0.63 2.42 19.01
N GLN A 69 -0.06 1.96 17.97
CA GLN A 69 -1.05 0.89 18.08
C GLN A 69 -0.42 -0.42 18.56
N GLN A 70 0.72 -0.83 17.98
CA GLN A 70 1.38 -2.07 18.40
C GLN A 70 1.92 -1.94 19.85
N ALA A 71 2.40 -0.76 20.25
CA ALA A 71 2.78 -0.49 21.63
C ALA A 71 1.61 -0.65 22.61
N GLU A 72 0.44 -0.09 22.27
CA GLU A 72 -0.78 -0.27 23.08
C GLU A 72 -1.18 -1.75 23.14
N TYR A 73 -1.10 -2.49 22.03
CA TYR A 73 -1.40 -3.92 22.00
C TYR A 73 -0.45 -4.72 22.91
N PHE A 74 0.86 -4.44 22.86
CA PHE A 74 1.85 -5.10 23.72
C PHE A 74 1.60 -4.80 25.20
N SER A 75 1.17 -3.58 25.54
CA SER A 75 0.92 -3.17 26.94
C SER A 75 -0.17 -4.01 27.63
N LYS A 76 -1.06 -4.66 26.86
CA LYS A 76 -2.10 -5.54 27.38
C LYS A 76 -1.58 -6.89 27.88
N TYR A 77 -0.42 -7.32 27.39
CA TYR A 77 0.12 -8.67 27.61
C TYR A 77 1.45 -8.66 28.38
N LEU A 78 2.22 -7.57 28.32
CA LEU A 78 3.53 -7.47 28.96
C LEU A 78 3.49 -6.44 30.09
N ASN A 79 4.04 -6.80 31.25
CA ASN A 79 4.17 -5.92 32.43
C ASN A 79 5.40 -5.00 32.38
N HIS A 80 6.02 -4.83 31.20
CA HIS A 80 7.21 -4.02 31.02
C HIS A 80 6.83 -2.57 30.66
N GLU A 81 7.69 -1.61 30.99
CA GLU A 81 7.53 -0.25 30.48
C GLU A 81 7.79 -0.24 28.96
N ILE A 82 6.81 0.27 28.20
CA ILE A 82 6.87 0.33 26.74
C ILE A 82 7.10 1.77 26.32
N HIS A 83 8.14 1.99 25.52
CA HIS A 83 8.52 3.32 25.04
C HIS A 83 8.26 3.47 23.54
N LEU A 84 7.49 4.50 23.16
CA LEU A 84 7.29 4.89 21.77
C LEU A 84 8.24 6.01 21.40
N LEU A 85 9.29 5.70 20.64
CA LEU A 85 10.24 6.68 20.12
C LEU A 85 9.78 7.16 18.75
N THR A 86 9.63 8.48 18.59
CA THR A 86 9.27 9.09 17.31
C THR A 86 10.10 10.34 17.08
N GLY A 87 10.19 10.77 15.83
CA GLY A 87 10.85 12.04 15.47
C GLY A 87 10.18 13.32 16.01
N ARG A 88 9.17 13.24 16.91
CA ARG A 88 8.69 14.39 17.68
C ARG A 88 9.45 14.59 19.00
N ILE A 89 10.09 13.53 19.51
CA ILE A 89 10.90 13.58 20.73
C ILE A 89 12.28 14.08 20.34
N ASN A 90 12.90 14.97 21.10
CA ASN A 90 14.27 15.44 20.82
C ASN A 90 15.26 14.24 20.78
N PRO A 91 16.25 14.21 19.86
CA PRO A 91 17.22 13.11 19.74
C PRO A 91 17.97 12.74 21.03
N GLU A 92 18.44 13.72 21.81
CA GLU A 92 19.17 13.48 23.07
C GLU A 92 18.27 12.75 24.08
N LYS A 93 17.03 13.22 24.22
CA LYS A 93 16.02 12.57 25.06
C LYS A 93 15.67 11.16 24.57
N ARG A 94 15.70 10.90 23.25
CA ARG A 94 15.54 9.53 22.72
C ARG A 94 16.71 8.64 23.15
N ALA A 95 17.94 9.14 23.10
CA ALA A 95 19.14 8.41 23.53
C ALA A 95 19.09 8.09 25.04
N GLU A 96 18.64 9.03 25.88
CA GLU A 96 18.42 8.77 27.32
C GLU A 96 17.38 7.69 27.58
N ILE A 97 16.23 7.77 26.89
CA ILE A 97 15.18 6.74 27.01
C ILE A 97 15.71 5.39 26.53
N TRP A 98 16.46 5.36 25.42
CA TRP A 98 17.05 4.15 24.86
C TRP A 98 17.91 3.40 25.89
N LYS A 99 18.75 4.10 26.66
CA LYS A 99 19.64 3.48 27.66
C LYS A 99 18.89 2.61 28.66
N ARG A 100 17.75 3.08 29.18
CA ARG A 100 16.96 2.38 30.21
C ARG A 100 15.82 1.50 29.67
N ALA A 101 15.34 1.74 28.46
CA ALA A 101 14.17 1.05 27.90
C ALA A 101 14.49 -0.42 27.54
N GLN A 102 13.58 -1.35 27.86
CA GLN A 102 13.65 -2.74 27.40
C GLN A 102 12.76 -3.01 26.19
N ILE A 103 11.60 -2.34 26.08
CA ILE A 103 10.70 -2.51 24.94
C ILE A 103 10.51 -1.17 24.23
N ILE A 104 10.98 -1.11 22.99
CA ILE A 104 10.97 0.10 22.17
C ILE A 104 10.12 -0.12 20.92
N PHE A 105 9.19 0.80 20.67
CA PHE A 105 8.45 0.93 19.43
C PHE A 105 8.92 2.18 18.68
N SER A 106 9.16 2.07 17.38
CA SER A 106 9.59 3.23 16.59
C SER A 106 9.24 3.11 15.10
N THR A 107 9.49 4.19 14.37
CA THR A 107 9.51 4.17 12.91
C THR A 107 10.93 3.90 12.40
N PRO A 108 11.12 3.15 11.31
CA PRO A 108 12.44 2.80 10.78
C PRO A 108 13.37 3.99 10.58
N GLN A 109 12.86 5.07 9.98
CA GLN A 109 13.62 6.30 9.73
C GLN A 109 14.16 6.94 11.02
N CYS A 110 13.42 6.85 12.13
CA CYS A 110 13.85 7.42 13.40
C CYS A 110 15.06 6.65 13.95
N ILE A 111 14.99 5.31 13.92
CA ILE A 111 16.08 4.45 14.39
C ILE A 111 17.29 4.54 13.44
N GLU A 112 17.08 4.56 12.13
CA GLU A 112 18.17 4.79 11.17
C GLU A 112 18.92 6.09 11.46
N ASN A 113 18.19 7.20 11.69
CA ASN A 113 18.80 8.48 12.03
C ASN A 113 19.56 8.41 13.36
N ASP A 114 19.00 7.76 14.38
CA ASP A 114 19.64 7.64 15.69
C ASP A 114 20.92 6.80 15.62
N ILE A 115 20.95 5.76 14.80
CA ILE A 115 22.16 4.95 14.54
C ILE A 115 23.20 5.78 13.78
N LYS A 116 22.81 6.46 12.69
CA LYS A 116 23.75 7.24 11.85
C LYS A 116 24.42 8.39 12.60
N ASN A 117 23.72 8.96 13.59
CA ASN A 117 24.25 10.03 14.42
C ASN A 117 24.95 9.51 15.69
N ASN A 118 25.21 8.19 15.78
CA ASN A 118 25.85 7.54 16.94
C ASN A 118 25.13 7.81 18.28
N LEU A 119 23.81 8.02 18.26
CA LEU A 119 23.01 8.28 19.46
C LEU A 119 22.62 6.98 20.19
N ILE A 120 22.50 5.88 19.44
CA ILE A 120 22.14 4.56 19.95
C ILE A 120 23.01 3.47 19.32
N SER A 121 23.10 2.32 20.01
CA SER A 121 23.68 1.08 19.51
C SER A 121 22.63 -0.03 19.57
N LEU A 122 22.69 -0.98 18.64
CA LEU A 122 21.81 -2.16 18.62
C LEU A 122 22.42 -3.37 19.35
N HIS A 123 23.59 -3.21 19.98
CA HIS A 123 24.35 -4.27 20.63
C HIS A 123 23.53 -5.09 21.65
N ASP A 124 22.71 -4.42 22.47
CA ASP A 124 21.89 -4.98 23.53
C ASP A 124 20.47 -5.38 23.07
N VAL A 125 20.16 -5.24 21.78
CA VAL A 125 18.86 -5.63 21.22
C VAL A 125 18.84 -7.14 20.94
N SER A 126 18.05 -7.91 21.68
CA SER A 126 17.93 -9.36 21.50
C SER A 126 16.86 -9.79 20.49
N LEU A 127 16.00 -8.85 20.07
CA LEU A 127 14.94 -9.10 19.11
C LEU A 127 14.62 -7.85 18.30
N LEU A 128 14.72 -7.95 16.97
CA LEU A 128 14.21 -6.97 16.01
C LEU A 128 12.93 -7.50 15.36
N ILE A 129 11.85 -6.73 15.43
CA ILE A 129 10.57 -7.04 14.79
C ILE A 129 10.26 -5.96 13.76
N GLU A 130 10.05 -6.37 12.51
CA GLU A 130 9.64 -5.48 11.43
C GLU A 130 8.20 -5.79 10.98
N ASP A 131 7.26 -4.92 11.33
CA ASP A 131 5.88 -4.99 10.85
C ASP A 131 5.77 -4.46 9.42
N GLU A 132 4.88 -5.03 8.62
CA GLU A 132 4.81 -4.79 7.17
C GLU A 132 6.17 -4.97 6.46
N ALA A 133 6.86 -6.07 6.80
CA ALA A 133 8.19 -6.46 6.31
C ALA A 133 8.34 -6.50 4.77
N HIS A 134 7.22 -6.50 4.03
CA HIS A 134 7.22 -6.36 2.58
C HIS A 134 7.81 -5.01 2.09
N ARG A 135 8.02 -4.05 3.00
CA ARG A 135 8.69 -2.78 2.75
C ARG A 135 10.21 -2.84 2.88
N CYS A 136 10.78 -3.96 3.35
CA CYS A 136 12.22 -4.15 3.52
C CYS A 136 12.92 -4.41 2.16
N LEU A 137 12.86 -3.42 1.28
CA LEU A 137 13.34 -3.45 -0.10
C LEU A 137 14.14 -2.19 -0.41
N LYS A 138 15.12 -2.32 -1.31
CA LYS A 138 15.90 -1.19 -1.84
C LYS A 138 16.48 -0.33 -0.70
N ASN A 139 16.43 0.99 -0.85
CA ASN A 139 16.98 1.96 0.09
C ASN A 139 15.97 2.40 1.17
N TYR A 140 14.98 1.56 1.49
CA TYR A 140 14.05 1.86 2.58
C TYR A 140 14.73 1.66 3.94
N SER A 141 14.42 2.50 4.93
CA SER A 141 15.07 2.48 6.26
C SER A 141 15.08 1.11 6.97
N TYR A 142 14.11 0.24 6.70
CA TYR A 142 14.15 -1.15 7.21
C TYR A 142 15.43 -1.88 6.80
N THR A 143 15.86 -1.76 5.55
CA THR A 143 17.04 -2.48 5.05
C THR A 143 18.31 -2.04 5.77
N PHE A 144 18.42 -0.73 6.06
CA PHE A 144 19.54 -0.19 6.83
C PHE A 144 19.54 -0.71 8.27
N VAL A 145 18.40 -0.63 8.98
CA VAL A 145 18.31 -1.04 10.39
C VAL A 145 18.52 -2.55 10.53
N ALA A 146 17.94 -3.37 9.66
CA ALA A 146 18.16 -4.82 9.64
C ALA A 146 19.63 -5.19 9.38
N LYS A 147 20.32 -4.46 8.49
CA LYS A 147 21.76 -4.63 8.28
C LYS A 147 22.55 -4.28 9.54
N ALA A 148 22.35 -3.09 10.10
CA ALA A 148 23.05 -2.65 11.31
C ALA A 148 22.80 -3.60 12.49
N TYR A 149 21.57 -4.10 12.64
CA TYR A 149 21.21 -5.08 13.68
C TYR A 149 22.00 -6.38 13.53
N ARG A 150 22.07 -6.92 12.31
CA ARG A 150 22.84 -8.15 12.03
C ARG A 150 24.34 -7.97 12.25
N GLU A 151 24.86 -6.76 12.13
CA GLU A 151 26.27 -6.44 12.37
C GLU A 151 26.57 -6.22 13.86
N GLN A 152 25.69 -5.54 14.60
CA GLN A 152 25.97 -5.04 15.96
C GLN A 152 25.45 -5.91 17.10
N ALA A 153 24.25 -6.50 16.98
CA ALA A 153 23.57 -7.13 18.11
C ALA A 153 24.29 -8.42 18.58
N LEU A 154 24.31 -8.72 19.88
CA LEU A 154 24.91 -9.98 20.37
C LEU A 154 23.95 -11.17 20.17
N ASN A 155 22.77 -11.09 20.78
CA ASN A 155 21.80 -12.18 20.83
C ASN A 155 20.75 -11.99 19.72
N LYS A 156 21.16 -12.19 18.46
CA LYS A 156 20.35 -11.83 17.27
C LYS A 156 19.10 -12.69 17.12
N ARG A 157 17.93 -12.05 16.98
CA ARG A 157 16.71 -12.67 16.43
C ARG A 157 15.90 -11.66 15.63
N ILE A 158 15.45 -12.05 14.44
CA ILE A 158 14.63 -11.19 13.55
C ILE A 158 13.28 -11.84 13.29
N LEU A 159 12.22 -11.05 13.43
CA LEU A 159 10.86 -11.43 13.06
C LEU A 159 10.28 -10.42 12.06
N GLY A 160 10.12 -10.84 10.80
CA GLY A 160 9.40 -10.07 9.81
C GLY A 160 7.91 -10.45 9.81
N LEU A 161 7.01 -9.48 9.86
CA LEU A 161 5.57 -9.71 9.80
C LEU A 161 4.98 -9.07 8.53
N THR A 162 4.19 -9.83 7.76
CA THR A 162 3.45 -9.25 6.62
C THR A 162 2.19 -10.04 6.29
N ALA A 163 1.19 -9.39 5.69
CA ALA A 163 0.06 -10.09 5.08
C ALA A 163 0.36 -10.58 3.66
N SER A 164 1.28 -9.91 2.96
CA SER A 164 1.59 -10.17 1.56
C SER A 164 3.00 -9.67 1.25
N PRO A 165 3.98 -10.55 0.99
CA PRO A 165 5.37 -10.17 0.76
C PRO A 165 5.67 -9.68 -0.67
N GLY A 166 4.73 -9.84 -1.62
CA GLY A 166 4.93 -9.48 -3.02
C GLY A 166 4.50 -10.59 -3.97
N SER A 167 4.46 -10.30 -5.28
CA SER A 167 3.99 -11.24 -6.31
C SER A 167 5.10 -11.83 -7.18
N ASP A 168 6.35 -11.53 -6.87
CA ASP A 168 7.51 -11.99 -7.61
C ASP A 168 8.59 -12.52 -6.66
N LEU A 169 9.28 -13.57 -7.12
CA LEU A 169 10.21 -14.34 -6.31
C LEU A 169 11.46 -13.53 -5.95
N GLU A 170 11.92 -12.66 -6.85
CA GLU A 170 13.08 -11.80 -6.63
C GLU A 170 12.84 -10.84 -5.48
N THR A 171 11.70 -10.15 -5.46
CA THR A 171 11.29 -9.28 -4.35
C THR A 171 11.22 -10.03 -3.03
N ILE A 172 10.61 -11.23 -3.00
CA ILE A 172 10.52 -12.01 -1.76
C ILE A 172 11.91 -12.46 -1.28
N LYS A 173 12.79 -12.89 -2.21
CA LYS A 173 14.17 -13.23 -1.90
C LYS A 173 14.97 -12.03 -1.39
N GLU A 174 14.78 -10.85 -1.98
CA GLU A 174 15.41 -9.60 -1.55
C GLU A 174 15.00 -9.25 -0.11
N ILE A 175 13.69 -9.33 0.22
CA ILE A 175 13.20 -9.14 1.59
C ILE A 175 13.89 -10.12 2.55
N CYS A 176 13.92 -11.41 2.19
CA CYS A 176 14.55 -12.44 3.02
C CYS A 176 16.05 -12.18 3.22
N GLN A 177 16.76 -11.72 2.18
CA GLN A 177 18.18 -11.40 2.24
C GLN A 177 18.47 -10.17 3.10
N ASN A 178 17.68 -9.11 2.93
CA ASN A 178 17.82 -7.86 3.70
C ASN A 178 17.60 -8.10 5.19
N LEU A 179 16.57 -8.89 5.52
CA LEU A 179 16.25 -9.29 6.89
C LEU A 179 17.10 -10.43 7.44
N GLY A 180 17.86 -11.16 6.61
CA GLY A 180 18.57 -12.37 7.05
C GLY A 180 17.64 -13.48 7.54
N ILE A 181 16.54 -13.70 6.82
CA ILE A 181 15.53 -14.72 7.13
C ILE A 181 16.04 -16.12 6.81
N GLU A 182 15.85 -17.03 7.76
CA GLU A 182 16.23 -18.44 7.69
C GLU A 182 15.01 -19.34 7.43
N LYS A 183 13.83 -18.94 7.92
CA LYS A 183 12.57 -19.67 7.72
C LYS A 183 11.42 -18.73 7.34
N VAL A 184 10.57 -19.20 6.43
CA VAL A 184 9.35 -18.49 6.04
C VAL A 184 8.16 -19.31 6.49
N GLU A 185 7.34 -18.74 7.36
CA GLU A 185 6.10 -19.33 7.82
C GLU A 185 4.92 -18.69 7.08
N VAL A 186 4.30 -19.46 6.20
CA VAL A 186 3.15 -18.99 5.40
C VAL A 186 1.90 -19.71 5.87
N ARG A 187 0.85 -18.96 6.18
CA ARG A 187 -0.53 -19.46 6.12
C ARG A 187 -1.36 -18.57 5.24
N THR A 188 -2.23 -19.17 4.43
CA THR A 188 -3.21 -18.49 3.62
C THR A 188 -4.59 -18.72 4.22
N ARG A 189 -5.60 -18.05 3.67
CA ARG A 189 -6.98 -18.30 4.08
C ARG A 189 -7.48 -19.72 3.78
N TYR A 190 -6.75 -20.46 2.96
CA TYR A 190 -7.04 -21.82 2.57
C TYR A 190 -6.22 -22.84 3.38
N SER A 191 -5.30 -22.40 4.24
CA SER A 191 -4.51 -23.30 5.10
C SER A 191 -5.42 -24.02 6.12
N LYS A 192 -5.24 -25.34 6.25
CA LYS A 192 -6.11 -26.22 7.05
C LYS A 192 -6.20 -25.78 8.52
N ASP A 193 -5.09 -25.37 9.10
CA ASP A 193 -4.93 -24.93 10.49
C ASP A 193 -5.43 -23.50 10.76
N VAL A 194 -5.80 -22.76 9.70
CA VAL A 194 -6.30 -21.38 9.79
C VAL A 194 -7.77 -21.27 9.37
N ARG A 195 -8.25 -22.15 8.49
CA ARG A 195 -9.59 -22.09 7.89
C ARG A 195 -10.73 -21.96 8.90
N SER A 196 -10.62 -22.59 10.07
CA SER A 196 -11.63 -22.52 11.14
C SER A 196 -11.71 -21.15 11.84
N TYR A 197 -10.67 -20.33 11.72
CA TYR A 197 -10.59 -19.01 12.34
C TYR A 197 -10.91 -17.86 11.38
N ILE A 198 -11.19 -18.16 10.11
CA ILE A 198 -11.51 -17.18 9.08
C ILE A 198 -12.97 -17.29 8.73
N GLN A 199 -13.61 -16.12 8.62
CA GLN A 199 -14.99 -16.03 8.23
C GLN A 199 -15.16 -16.04 6.71
N LYS A 200 -16.37 -16.40 6.26
CA LYS A 200 -16.72 -16.38 4.84
C LYS A 200 -16.57 -14.96 4.29
N LEU A 201 -15.87 -14.82 3.17
CA LEU A 201 -15.83 -13.58 2.38
C LEU A 201 -16.57 -13.80 1.07
N THR A 202 -17.67 -13.09 0.89
CA THR A 202 -18.38 -13.07 -0.39
C THR A 202 -17.74 -12.03 -1.29
N LEU A 203 -17.22 -12.45 -2.44
CA LEU A 203 -16.70 -11.55 -3.48
C LEU A 203 -17.79 -11.29 -4.52
N GLU A 204 -18.10 -10.03 -4.76
CA GLU A 204 -19.02 -9.58 -5.80
C GLU A 204 -18.30 -8.62 -6.75
N ILE A 205 -18.38 -8.90 -8.05
CA ILE A 205 -17.83 -8.04 -9.10
C ILE A 205 -19.00 -7.40 -9.83
N VAL A 206 -19.16 -6.09 -9.66
CA VAL A 206 -20.26 -5.34 -10.26
C VAL A 206 -19.72 -4.59 -11.47
N LYS A 207 -20.19 -4.98 -12.66
CA LYS A 207 -19.78 -4.36 -13.92
C LYS A 207 -20.76 -3.27 -14.32
N VAL A 208 -20.24 -2.13 -14.77
CA VAL A 208 -21.01 -1.02 -15.35
C VAL A 208 -20.48 -0.71 -16.76
N GLU A 209 -21.33 -0.13 -17.59
CA GLU A 209 -20.99 0.21 -18.97
C GLU A 209 -20.77 1.71 -19.10
N LEU A 210 -19.66 2.09 -19.75
CA LEU A 210 -19.37 3.48 -20.01
C LEU A 210 -20.38 4.04 -21.03
N PRO A 211 -21.13 5.11 -20.70
CA PRO A 211 -22.08 5.73 -21.60
C PRO A 211 -21.44 6.11 -22.94
N GLU A 212 -22.20 5.97 -24.04
CA GLU A 212 -21.70 6.21 -25.40
C GLU A 212 -21.07 7.60 -25.56
N LYS A 213 -21.73 8.64 -25.04
CA LYS A 213 -21.20 10.01 -25.09
C LYS A 213 -19.83 10.16 -24.39
N ILE A 214 -19.59 9.45 -23.28
CA ILE A 214 -18.29 9.47 -22.59
C ILE A 214 -17.25 8.66 -23.39
N ARG A 215 -17.68 7.53 -23.97
CA ARG A 215 -16.84 6.70 -24.85
C ARG A 215 -16.37 7.47 -26.08
N GLU A 216 -17.22 8.33 -26.64
CA GLU A 216 -16.84 9.19 -27.76
C GLU A 216 -15.68 10.14 -27.39
N VAL A 217 -15.75 10.76 -26.21
CA VAL A 217 -14.65 11.60 -25.70
C VAL A 217 -13.37 10.78 -25.53
N ARG A 218 -13.47 9.59 -24.92
CA ARG A 218 -12.35 8.66 -24.78
C ARG A 218 -11.69 8.39 -26.13
N GLU A 219 -12.47 8.03 -27.15
CA GLU A 219 -11.95 7.68 -28.48
C GLU A 219 -11.19 8.83 -29.14
N LYS A 220 -11.68 10.06 -29.02
CA LYS A 220 -10.98 11.23 -29.55
C LYS A 220 -9.61 11.40 -28.88
N ILE A 221 -9.53 11.29 -27.56
CA ILE A 221 -8.26 11.37 -26.82
C ILE A 221 -7.34 10.17 -27.15
N LYS A 222 -7.91 8.96 -27.26
CA LYS A 222 -7.19 7.73 -27.60
C LYS A 222 -6.52 7.83 -28.96
N LYS A 223 -7.15 8.42 -29.97
CA LYS A 223 -6.53 8.67 -31.28
C LYS A 223 -5.24 9.48 -31.18
N ILE A 224 -5.19 10.49 -30.30
CA ILE A 224 -3.98 11.29 -30.07
C ILE A 224 -2.92 10.43 -29.38
N TYR A 225 -3.32 9.66 -28.37
CA TYR A 225 -2.42 8.75 -27.64
C TYR A 225 -1.79 7.71 -28.57
N ASP A 226 -2.60 7.01 -29.38
CA ASP A 226 -2.15 5.98 -30.30
C ASP A 226 -1.13 6.54 -31.31
N LYS A 227 -1.40 7.72 -31.89
CA LYS A 227 -0.43 8.43 -32.77
C LYS A 227 0.91 8.70 -32.08
N LYS A 228 0.93 8.92 -30.76
CA LYS A 228 2.18 9.15 -30.00
C LYS A 228 2.89 7.85 -29.68
N ILE A 229 2.16 6.77 -29.41
CA ILE A 229 2.75 5.45 -29.24
C ILE A 229 3.35 4.95 -30.56
N GLU A 230 2.66 5.15 -31.67
CA GLU A 230 3.15 4.80 -33.01
C GLU A 230 4.38 5.62 -33.40
N GLU A 231 4.42 6.92 -33.07
CA GLU A 231 5.63 7.74 -33.19
C GLU A 231 6.82 7.15 -32.40
N LEU A 232 6.60 6.68 -31.17
CA LEU A 232 7.64 6.06 -30.35
C LEU A 232 8.10 4.70 -30.92
N LYS A 233 7.17 3.91 -31.46
CA LYS A 233 7.47 2.62 -32.13
C LYS A 233 8.31 2.82 -33.39
N ASN A 234 7.90 3.76 -34.26
CA ASN A 234 8.65 4.11 -35.48
C ASN A 234 10.06 4.64 -35.19
N ARG A 235 10.25 5.23 -34.01
CA ARG A 235 11.56 5.70 -33.51
C ARG A 235 12.41 4.61 -32.85
N LYS A 236 11.94 3.35 -32.81
CA LYS A 236 12.56 2.21 -32.12
C LYS A 236 12.81 2.48 -30.63
N LEU A 237 11.93 3.26 -30.01
CA LEU A 237 11.96 3.54 -28.56
C LEU A 237 11.00 2.65 -27.77
N LEU A 238 10.07 2.00 -28.47
CA LEU A 238 9.12 1.02 -27.97
C LEU A 238 8.92 -0.07 -29.03
N ASP A 239 8.74 -1.32 -28.59
CA ASP A 239 8.51 -2.46 -29.50
C ASP A 239 7.07 -2.96 -29.45
N LYS A 240 6.32 -2.59 -28.41
CA LYS A 240 4.96 -3.05 -28.13
C LYS A 240 4.14 -1.95 -27.48
N GLU A 241 2.86 -2.23 -27.23
CA GLU A 241 2.02 -1.33 -26.46
C GLU A 241 2.54 -1.22 -25.01
N PRO A 242 2.87 -0.02 -24.53
CA PRO A 242 3.51 0.14 -23.23
C PRO A 242 2.48 0.23 -22.10
N THR A 243 2.82 -0.35 -20.96
CA THR A 243 2.19 -0.03 -19.69
C THR A 243 2.57 1.39 -19.25
N LYS A 244 1.78 1.98 -18.34
CA LYS A 244 2.11 3.25 -17.69
C LYS A 244 3.50 3.26 -17.06
N LYS A 245 3.92 2.13 -16.47
CA LYS A 245 5.27 1.96 -15.90
C LYS A 245 6.34 2.00 -16.99
N GLU A 246 6.17 1.25 -18.07
CA GLU A 246 7.13 1.23 -19.18
C GLU A 246 7.29 2.61 -19.84
N LEU A 247 6.21 3.40 -19.95
CA LEU A 247 6.29 4.80 -20.39
C LEU A 247 7.09 5.68 -19.43
N LEU A 248 6.87 5.56 -18.12
CA LEU A 248 7.62 6.32 -17.11
C LEU A 248 9.11 5.93 -17.10
N ASP A 249 9.41 4.62 -17.20
CA ASP A 249 10.77 4.10 -17.26
C ASP A 249 11.48 4.58 -18.55
N LEU A 250 10.77 4.61 -19.68
CA LEU A 250 11.26 5.20 -20.93
C LEU A 250 11.55 6.69 -20.76
N GLN A 251 10.62 7.46 -20.19
CA GLN A 251 10.81 8.89 -19.95
C GLN A 251 12.06 9.15 -19.09
N ALA A 252 12.21 8.42 -17.98
CA ALA A 252 13.35 8.55 -17.09
C ALA A 252 14.67 8.17 -17.77
N ARG A 253 14.66 7.15 -18.65
CA ARG A 253 15.82 6.78 -19.47
C ARG A 253 16.21 7.91 -20.43
N LEU A 254 15.26 8.44 -21.20
CA LEU A 254 15.52 9.52 -22.17
C LEU A 254 15.99 10.81 -21.48
N GLN A 255 15.42 11.14 -20.31
CA GLN A 255 15.88 12.27 -19.50
C GLN A 255 17.31 12.11 -19.02
N ARG A 256 17.71 10.91 -18.59
CA ARG A 256 19.10 10.63 -18.18
C ARG A 256 20.08 10.80 -19.32
N GLU A 257 19.73 10.37 -20.53
CA GLU A 257 20.60 10.55 -21.69
C GLU A 257 20.79 12.02 -22.06
N ILE A 258 19.73 12.85 -21.97
CA ILE A 258 19.86 14.30 -22.15
C ILE A 258 20.71 14.93 -21.05
N ALA A 259 20.54 14.49 -19.80
CA ALA A 259 21.33 14.99 -18.67
C ALA A 259 22.83 14.65 -18.81
N LYS A 260 23.18 13.56 -19.51
CA LYS A 260 24.56 13.23 -19.89
C LYS A 260 25.10 14.06 -21.08
N GLY A 261 24.31 15.00 -21.59
CA GLY A 261 24.71 15.89 -22.70
C GLY A 261 24.31 15.40 -24.09
N SER A 262 23.51 14.34 -24.22
CA SER A 262 23.06 13.89 -25.54
C SER A 262 22.19 14.94 -26.22
N LYS A 263 22.56 15.32 -27.45
CA LYS A 263 21.80 16.20 -28.34
C LYS A 263 21.07 15.44 -29.44
N ASP A 264 20.96 14.11 -29.31
CA ASP A 264 20.29 13.27 -30.30
C ASP A 264 18.83 13.71 -30.49
N PHE A 265 18.51 14.11 -31.73
CA PHE A 265 17.18 14.54 -32.12
C PHE A 265 16.11 13.47 -31.87
N ASN A 266 16.46 12.19 -32.03
CA ASN A 266 15.54 11.09 -31.75
C ASN A 266 15.19 11.00 -30.26
N ILE A 267 16.16 11.24 -29.37
CA ILE A 267 15.94 11.28 -27.91
C ILE A 267 15.07 12.47 -27.53
N LEU A 268 15.34 13.66 -28.06
CA LEU A 268 14.56 14.87 -27.78
C LEU A 268 13.10 14.73 -28.24
N ARG A 269 12.89 14.20 -29.46
CA ARG A 269 11.54 13.95 -30.00
C ARG A 269 10.84 12.82 -29.25
N GLY A 270 11.56 11.74 -28.94
CA GLY A 270 11.07 10.64 -28.12
C GLY A 270 10.60 11.09 -26.74
N LEU A 271 11.37 11.95 -26.06
CA LEU A 271 10.99 12.49 -24.76
C LEU A 271 9.71 13.32 -24.85
N SER A 272 9.58 14.14 -25.90
CA SER A 272 8.37 14.93 -26.16
C SER A 272 7.14 14.05 -26.42
N ALA A 273 7.28 13.02 -27.27
CA ALA A 273 6.21 12.06 -27.56
C ALA A 273 5.80 11.29 -26.30
N CYS A 274 6.77 10.81 -25.52
CA CYS A 274 6.54 10.10 -24.26
C CYS A 274 5.83 10.97 -23.22
N ALA A 275 6.26 12.22 -23.04
CA ALA A 275 5.61 13.15 -22.11
C ALA A 275 4.14 13.41 -22.48
N LYS A 276 3.81 13.49 -23.78
CA LYS A 276 2.41 13.61 -24.23
C LYS A 276 1.62 12.34 -24.01
N ALA A 277 2.19 11.18 -24.36
CA ALA A 277 1.55 9.89 -24.16
C ALA A 277 1.18 9.67 -22.68
N ILE A 278 2.06 10.02 -21.74
CA ILE A 278 1.78 9.95 -20.30
C ILE A 278 0.60 10.85 -19.90
N LYS A 279 0.56 12.10 -20.37
CA LYS A 279 -0.53 13.04 -20.07
C LYS A 279 -1.87 12.59 -20.66
N LEU A 280 -1.86 12.06 -21.89
CA LEU A 280 -3.05 11.56 -22.59
C LEU A 280 -3.57 10.27 -21.95
N GLN A 281 -2.67 9.33 -21.62
CA GLN A 281 -3.01 8.10 -20.90
C GLN A 281 -3.67 8.41 -19.56
N TYR A 282 -3.15 9.40 -18.83
CA TYR A 282 -3.77 9.84 -17.57
C TYR A 282 -5.17 10.45 -17.78
N LEU A 283 -5.38 11.24 -18.84
CA LEU A 283 -6.72 11.75 -19.17
C LEU A 283 -7.68 10.61 -19.52
N ILE A 284 -7.24 9.62 -20.30
CA ILE A 284 -8.04 8.42 -20.61
C ILE A 284 -8.42 7.68 -19.32
N GLU A 285 -7.46 7.48 -18.41
CA GLU A 285 -7.70 6.85 -17.11
C GLU A 285 -8.74 7.61 -16.28
N LEU A 286 -8.71 8.95 -16.28
CA LEU A 286 -9.73 9.76 -15.59
C LEU A 286 -11.12 9.62 -16.22
N ILE A 287 -11.21 9.68 -17.56
CA ILE A 287 -12.47 9.51 -18.31
C ILE A 287 -13.10 8.14 -18.01
N GLU A 288 -12.26 7.11 -17.99
CA GLU A 288 -12.68 5.72 -17.82
C GLU A 288 -13.01 5.32 -16.38
N THR A 289 -12.43 5.99 -15.38
CA THR A 289 -12.48 5.51 -13.99
C THR A 289 -13.02 6.50 -12.98
N GLN A 290 -12.79 7.81 -13.15
CA GLN A 290 -13.10 8.83 -12.15
C GLN A 290 -14.33 9.67 -12.53
N GLY A 291 -14.56 9.87 -13.82
CA GLY A 291 -15.76 10.52 -14.36
C GLY A 291 -15.51 11.86 -15.04
N VAL A 292 -16.61 12.47 -15.50
CA VAL A 292 -16.65 13.64 -16.38
C VAL A 292 -15.96 14.85 -15.72
N GLU A 293 -16.31 15.15 -14.47
CA GLU A 293 -15.79 16.31 -13.73
C GLU A 293 -14.27 16.24 -13.52
N SER A 294 -13.74 15.10 -13.05
CA SER A 294 -12.29 14.94 -12.85
C SER A 294 -11.52 15.02 -14.16
N ALA A 295 -12.04 14.44 -15.24
CA ALA A 295 -11.43 14.54 -16.56
C ALA A 295 -11.46 15.99 -17.09
N TYR A 296 -12.58 16.68 -16.93
CA TYR A 296 -12.74 18.08 -17.32
C TYR A 296 -11.79 19.01 -16.57
N ASN A 297 -11.69 18.89 -15.25
CA ASN A 297 -10.78 19.68 -14.42
C ASN A 297 -9.32 19.48 -14.88
N TYR A 298 -8.93 18.23 -15.20
CA TYR A 298 -7.61 17.98 -15.74
C TYR A 298 -7.40 18.63 -17.13
N MET A 299 -8.41 18.63 -18.00
CA MET A 299 -8.33 19.36 -19.29
C MET A 299 -8.17 20.87 -19.07
N GLN A 300 -8.87 21.46 -18.11
CA GLN A 300 -8.69 22.88 -17.73
C GLN A 300 -7.27 23.15 -17.22
N GLU A 301 -6.69 22.26 -16.41
CA GLU A 301 -5.30 22.37 -15.97
C GLU A 301 -4.30 22.33 -17.14
N LEU A 302 -4.60 21.56 -18.19
CA LEU A 302 -3.79 21.55 -19.42
C LEU A 302 -3.91 22.89 -20.17
N TYR A 303 -5.11 23.45 -20.30
CA TYR A 303 -5.28 24.79 -20.88
C TYR A 303 -4.54 25.87 -20.10
N GLU A 304 -4.59 25.83 -18.78
CA GLU A 304 -3.90 26.79 -17.91
C GLU A 304 -2.36 26.67 -18.03
N GLN A 305 -1.83 25.45 -18.12
CA GLN A 305 -0.41 25.21 -18.42
C GLN A 305 0.00 25.77 -19.79
N ALA A 306 -0.85 25.62 -20.80
CA ALA A 306 -0.59 26.17 -22.13
C ALA A 306 -0.65 27.70 -22.14
N ARG A 307 -1.62 28.31 -21.45
CA ARG A 307 -1.74 29.78 -21.29
C ARG A 307 -0.49 30.37 -20.65
N LYS A 308 0.04 29.71 -19.61
CA LYS A 308 1.29 30.07 -18.94
C LYS A 308 2.55 29.69 -19.73
N LYS A 309 2.42 29.07 -20.91
CA LYS A 309 3.52 28.58 -21.78
C LYS A 309 4.53 27.68 -21.04
N THR A 310 4.10 26.97 -19.99
CA THR A 310 4.99 26.16 -19.15
C THR A 310 5.34 24.81 -19.77
N SER A 311 4.61 24.37 -20.80
CA SER A 311 4.87 23.08 -21.45
C SER A 311 4.55 23.09 -22.95
N LYS A 312 5.60 22.98 -23.78
CA LYS A 312 5.47 22.78 -25.24
C LYS A 312 4.69 21.52 -25.60
N ALA A 313 4.83 20.46 -24.81
CA ALA A 313 4.08 19.22 -24.99
C ALA A 313 2.57 19.45 -24.82
N VAL A 314 2.18 20.22 -23.81
CA VAL A 314 0.77 20.55 -23.55
C VAL A 314 0.19 21.42 -24.65
N MET A 315 0.92 22.45 -25.10
CA MET A 315 0.49 23.30 -26.22
C MET A 315 0.17 22.48 -27.48
N GLN A 316 0.98 21.45 -27.77
CA GLN A 316 0.74 20.58 -28.92
C GLN A 316 -0.45 19.63 -28.73
N ILE A 317 -0.76 19.24 -27.50
CA ILE A 317 -1.97 18.44 -27.20
C ILE A 317 -3.22 19.30 -27.42
N ILE A 318 -3.29 20.47 -26.80
CA ILE A 318 -4.50 21.31 -26.81
C ILE A 318 -4.85 21.88 -28.19
N ASN A 319 -3.86 22.01 -29.06
CA ASN A 319 -4.04 22.51 -30.43
C ASN A 319 -4.43 21.42 -31.43
N SER A 320 -4.49 20.14 -31.01
CA SER A 320 -4.99 19.08 -31.87
C SER A 320 -6.51 19.17 -32.00
N LYS A 321 -7.03 18.94 -33.22
CA LYS A 321 -8.47 18.96 -33.51
C LYS A 321 -9.21 17.96 -32.61
N GLU A 322 -8.66 16.77 -32.45
CA GLU A 322 -9.26 15.72 -31.64
C GLU A 322 -9.40 16.12 -30.16
N PHE A 323 -8.45 16.88 -29.61
CA PHE A 323 -8.52 17.37 -28.23
C PHE A 323 -9.58 18.46 -28.07
N GLN A 324 -9.64 19.39 -29.02
CA GLN A 324 -10.65 20.46 -29.03
C GLN A 324 -12.07 19.89 -29.13
N ASP A 325 -12.27 18.94 -30.04
CA ASP A 325 -13.55 18.23 -30.20
C ASP A 325 -13.91 17.47 -28.90
N ALA A 326 -12.94 16.78 -28.30
CA ALA A 326 -13.14 16.08 -27.02
C ALA A 326 -13.50 17.06 -25.89
N TYR A 327 -12.88 18.23 -25.85
CA TYR A 327 -13.15 19.25 -24.84
C TYR A 327 -14.55 19.83 -24.97
N LEU A 328 -15.02 20.12 -26.19
CA LEU A 328 -16.39 20.58 -26.45
C LEU A 328 -17.43 19.51 -26.06
N CYS A 329 -17.16 18.24 -26.39
CA CYS A 329 -18.01 17.13 -25.95
C CYS A 329 -18.05 17.02 -24.42
N MET A 330 -16.90 17.19 -23.76
CA MET A 330 -16.81 17.17 -22.29
C MET A 330 -17.59 18.33 -21.66
N LEU A 331 -17.50 19.54 -22.22
CA LEU A 331 -18.30 20.69 -21.77
C LEU A 331 -19.80 20.42 -21.86
N LYS A 332 -20.25 19.80 -22.95
CA LYS A 332 -21.66 19.40 -23.11
C LYS A 332 -22.07 18.38 -22.03
N LEU A 333 -21.22 17.38 -21.74
CA LEU A 333 -21.48 16.41 -20.68
C LEU A 333 -21.62 17.06 -19.30
N ILE A 334 -20.76 18.03 -18.98
CA ILE A 334 -20.84 18.80 -17.72
C ILE A 334 -22.14 19.59 -17.67
N LYS A 335 -22.50 20.29 -18.76
CA LYS A 335 -23.76 21.06 -18.84
C LYS A 335 -24.99 20.17 -18.67
N ASP A 336 -24.96 18.99 -19.27
CA ASP A 336 -26.02 17.99 -19.18
C ASP A 336 -25.99 17.21 -17.84
N SER A 337 -25.08 17.57 -16.91
CA SER A 337 -24.88 16.88 -15.62
C SER A 337 -24.71 15.36 -15.75
N VAL A 338 -24.04 14.92 -16.82
CA VAL A 338 -23.79 13.49 -17.06
C VAL A 338 -22.73 12.99 -16.09
N GLU A 339 -23.08 11.93 -15.37
CA GLU A 339 -22.19 11.31 -14.38
C GLU A 339 -21.64 9.96 -14.81
N HIS A 340 -20.53 9.58 -14.18
CA HIS A 340 -19.99 8.23 -14.34
C HIS A 340 -20.94 7.20 -13.70
N PRO A 341 -21.27 6.08 -14.38
CA PRO A 341 -22.25 5.10 -13.90
C PRO A 341 -21.88 4.44 -12.58
N LYS A 342 -20.57 4.35 -12.27
CA LYS A 342 -20.08 3.80 -10.99
C LYS A 342 -20.62 4.55 -9.77
N LEU A 343 -20.86 5.87 -9.86
CA LEU A 343 -21.37 6.66 -8.75
C LEU A 343 -22.81 6.28 -8.41
N MET A 344 -23.66 6.19 -9.42
CA MET A 344 -25.04 5.71 -9.26
C MET A 344 -25.07 4.27 -8.76
N LYS A 345 -24.23 3.40 -9.33
CA LYS A 345 -24.18 2.00 -8.89
C LYS A 345 -23.71 1.85 -7.45
N LEU A 346 -22.74 2.67 -7.02
CA LEU A 346 -22.32 2.72 -5.62
C LEU A 346 -23.46 3.15 -4.70
N LYS A 347 -24.21 4.19 -5.08
CA LYS A 347 -25.37 4.69 -4.32
C LYS A 347 -26.43 3.61 -4.14
N GLU A 348 -26.75 2.86 -5.20
CA GLU A 348 -27.66 1.70 -5.15
C GLU A 348 -27.16 0.65 -4.15
N ILE A 349 -25.91 0.20 -4.30
CA ILE A 349 -25.31 -0.85 -3.45
C ILE A 349 -25.31 -0.42 -1.98
N VAL A 350 -24.85 0.79 -1.68
CA VAL A 350 -24.80 1.29 -0.30
C VAL A 350 -26.20 1.38 0.30
N SER A 351 -27.17 1.85 -0.48
CA SER A 351 -28.57 1.93 -0.02
C SER A 351 -29.18 0.55 0.23
N GLU A 352 -28.93 -0.41 -0.66
CA GLU A 352 -29.41 -1.80 -0.51
C GLU A 352 -28.79 -2.49 0.71
N GLU A 353 -27.48 -2.35 0.92
CA GLU A 353 -26.83 -2.92 2.10
C GLU A 353 -27.40 -2.26 3.37
N MET A 354 -27.53 -0.94 3.42
CA MET A 354 -28.06 -0.24 4.61
C MET A 354 -29.53 -0.57 4.90
N LYS A 355 -30.34 -0.86 3.88
CA LYS A 355 -31.71 -1.37 4.07
C LYS A 355 -31.72 -2.75 4.71
N LYS A 356 -30.75 -3.62 4.41
CA LYS A 356 -30.62 -4.95 5.03
C LYS A 356 -30.21 -4.84 6.49
N ASN A 357 -29.31 -3.91 6.81
CA ASN A 357 -28.86 -3.67 8.18
C ASN A 357 -28.40 -2.21 8.38
N PRO A 358 -29.20 -1.35 9.03
CA PRO A 358 -28.83 0.05 9.28
C PRO A 358 -27.59 0.24 10.15
N GLU A 359 -27.21 -0.76 10.93
CA GLU A 359 -26.04 -0.74 11.82
C GLU A 359 -24.76 -1.28 11.17
N LEU A 360 -24.83 -1.68 9.89
CA LEU A 360 -23.67 -2.18 9.19
C LEU A 360 -22.60 -1.09 9.03
N ARG A 361 -21.35 -1.54 9.00
CA ARG A 361 -20.20 -0.69 8.76
C ARG A 361 -19.59 -1.00 7.40
N MET A 362 -19.27 0.07 6.68
CA MET A 362 -18.73 0.05 5.33
C MET A 362 -17.41 0.82 5.25
N ILE A 363 -16.57 0.39 4.32
CA ILE A 363 -15.48 1.23 3.79
C ILE A 363 -15.50 1.22 2.27
N VAL A 364 -15.55 2.41 1.67
CA VAL A 364 -15.42 2.62 0.23
C VAL A 364 -14.02 3.11 -0.06
N PHE A 365 -13.26 2.35 -0.83
CA PHE A 365 -11.93 2.72 -1.28
C PHE A 365 -11.97 3.33 -2.68
N SER A 366 -11.37 4.51 -2.82
CA SER A 366 -11.05 5.12 -4.12
C SER A 366 -9.60 5.61 -4.18
N GLN A 367 -9.01 5.77 -5.36
CA GLN A 367 -7.61 6.18 -5.53
C GLN A 367 -7.41 7.69 -5.35
N TYR A 368 -8.42 8.51 -5.68
CA TYR A 368 -8.28 9.96 -5.78
C TYR A 368 -9.07 10.68 -4.69
N ARG A 369 -8.50 11.77 -4.16
CA ARG A 369 -9.13 12.54 -3.07
C ARG A 369 -10.40 13.27 -3.52
N GLU A 370 -10.41 13.78 -4.75
CA GLU A 370 -11.58 14.40 -5.36
C GLU A 370 -12.74 13.40 -5.45
N SER A 371 -12.48 12.18 -5.90
CA SER A 371 -13.46 11.10 -5.94
C SER A 371 -13.95 10.72 -4.54
N VAL A 372 -13.07 10.66 -3.55
CA VAL A 372 -13.46 10.45 -2.13
C VAL A 372 -14.39 11.57 -1.64
N ALA A 373 -14.10 12.83 -1.96
CA ALA A 373 -14.94 13.97 -1.57
C ALA A 373 -16.32 13.90 -2.23
N LYS A 374 -16.36 13.64 -3.54
CA LYS A 374 -17.59 13.50 -4.30
C LYS A 374 -18.46 12.35 -3.81
N ILE A 375 -17.86 11.16 -3.65
CA ILE A 375 -18.54 9.99 -3.11
C ILE A 375 -19.10 10.29 -1.71
N ASN A 376 -18.31 10.89 -0.82
CA ASN A 376 -18.77 11.20 0.53
C ASN A 376 -19.95 12.20 0.52
N LYS A 377 -19.89 13.24 -0.31
CA LYS A 377 -20.99 14.19 -0.49
C LYS A 377 -22.27 13.48 -0.94
N GLU A 378 -22.18 12.63 -1.96
CA GLU A 378 -23.32 11.90 -2.50
C GLU A 378 -23.91 10.89 -1.51
N LEU A 379 -23.08 10.19 -0.74
CA LEU A 379 -23.55 9.27 0.29
C LEU A 379 -24.23 10.04 1.44
N ARG A 380 -23.72 11.20 1.84
CA ARG A 380 -24.38 12.06 2.83
C ARG A 380 -25.73 12.60 2.35
N ASN A 381 -25.84 12.96 1.07
CA ASN A 381 -27.10 13.39 0.47
C ASN A 381 -28.17 12.28 0.50
N LEU A 382 -27.76 11.00 0.54
CA LEU A 382 -28.66 9.86 0.74
C LEU A 382 -28.99 9.58 2.22
N GLY A 383 -28.53 10.41 3.15
CA GLY A 383 -28.71 10.21 4.59
C GLY A 383 -27.74 9.20 5.22
N ILE A 384 -26.72 8.75 4.48
CA ILE A 384 -25.70 7.85 5.02
C ILE A 384 -24.78 8.63 5.95
N LYS A 385 -24.54 8.09 7.16
CA LYS A 385 -23.56 8.63 8.11
C LYS A 385 -22.14 8.31 7.63
N SER A 386 -21.69 8.96 6.56
CA SER A 386 -20.38 8.75 5.95
C SER A 386 -19.39 9.86 6.27
N GLU A 387 -18.09 9.56 6.30
CA GLU A 387 -17.03 10.58 6.38
C GLU A 387 -15.83 10.22 5.51
N MET A 388 -15.14 11.24 5.00
CA MET A 388 -13.88 11.05 4.29
C MET A 388 -12.79 10.52 5.24
N PHE A 389 -11.84 9.77 4.69
CA PHE A 389 -10.66 9.30 5.43
C PHE A 389 -9.43 9.31 4.53
N ILE A 390 -8.70 10.43 4.53
CA ILE A 390 -7.59 10.71 3.61
C ILE A 390 -6.30 11.04 4.35
N GLY A 391 -5.18 11.16 3.63
CA GLY A 391 -3.85 11.40 4.22
C GLY A 391 -3.58 12.84 4.67
N GLN A 392 -2.49 12.99 5.41
CA GLN A 392 -2.11 14.25 6.07
C GLN A 392 -1.60 15.34 5.13
N ALA A 393 -0.93 14.96 4.03
CA ALA A 393 -0.40 15.93 3.08
C ALA A 393 -1.53 16.81 2.53
N LYS A 394 -1.43 18.13 2.69
CA LYS A 394 -2.38 19.07 2.09
C LYS A 394 -2.01 19.24 0.61
N LYS A 395 -2.91 18.84 -0.30
CA LYS A 395 -2.75 19.08 -1.74
C LYS A 395 -4.10 19.52 -2.29
N LYS A 396 -4.15 20.72 -2.89
CA LYS A 396 -5.38 21.35 -3.40
C LYS A 396 -6.53 21.25 -2.38
N ASP A 397 -6.28 21.77 -1.17
CA ASP A 397 -7.22 21.84 -0.03
C ASP A 397 -7.67 20.53 0.64
N TYR A 398 -7.37 19.37 0.06
CA TYR A 398 -7.66 18.09 0.71
C TYR A 398 -6.48 17.64 1.57
N GLY A 399 -6.71 17.44 2.86
CA GLY A 399 -5.75 16.86 3.81
C GLY A 399 -6.41 16.69 5.17
N MET A 400 -5.96 15.70 5.95
CA MET A 400 -6.54 15.41 7.26
C MET A 400 -5.47 15.24 8.31
N SER A 401 -5.53 16.02 9.38
CA SER A 401 -4.62 15.90 10.51
C SER A 401 -4.76 14.54 11.20
N GLN A 402 -3.70 14.12 11.89
CA GLN A 402 -3.73 12.87 12.66
C GLN A 402 -4.81 12.89 13.76
N LYS A 403 -5.07 14.06 14.37
CA LYS A 403 -6.11 14.23 15.39
C LYS A 403 -7.50 14.03 14.81
N GLU A 404 -7.76 14.56 13.61
CA GLU A 404 -9.02 14.34 12.89
C GLU A 404 -9.20 12.88 12.48
N GLN A 405 -8.15 12.23 11.95
CA GLN A 405 -8.19 10.81 11.62
C GLN A 405 -8.58 9.96 12.84
N GLN A 406 -7.98 10.22 14.01
CA GLN A 406 -8.32 9.53 15.26
C GLN A 406 -9.76 9.79 15.72
N ARG A 407 -10.23 11.04 15.61
CA ARG A 407 -11.64 11.38 15.93
C ARG A 407 -12.61 10.59 15.05
N ILE A 408 -12.37 10.58 13.73
CA ILE A 408 -13.23 9.87 12.77
C ILE A 408 -13.24 8.37 13.06
N LEU A 409 -12.07 7.76 13.33
CA LEU A 409 -12.01 6.35 13.70
C LEU A 409 -12.74 6.06 15.01
N ASN A 410 -12.69 6.97 15.99
CA ASN A 410 -13.43 6.82 17.25
C ASN A 410 -14.95 6.95 17.04
N ASP A 411 -15.40 7.90 16.23
CA ASP A 411 -16.81 8.05 15.89
C ASP A 411 -17.32 6.83 15.09
N PHE A 412 -16.50 6.26 14.21
CA PHE A 412 -16.78 5.01 13.50
C PHE A 412 -16.81 3.78 14.43
N ARG A 413 -15.90 3.68 15.41
CA ARG A 413 -15.94 2.63 16.45
C ARG A 413 -17.21 2.67 17.28
N LYS A 414 -17.69 3.87 17.60
CA LYS A 414 -18.88 4.13 18.41
C LYS A 414 -20.19 4.02 17.63
N GLY A 415 -20.16 3.66 16.34
CA GLY A 415 -21.36 3.55 15.50
C GLY A 415 -21.98 4.90 15.10
N LYS A 416 -21.31 6.03 15.34
CA LYS A 416 -21.78 7.35 14.89
C LYS A 416 -21.63 7.52 13.39
N LEU A 417 -20.68 6.79 12.80
CA LEU A 417 -20.45 6.72 11.36
C LEU A 417 -20.65 5.27 10.91
N ASN A 418 -21.35 5.09 9.80
CA ASN A 418 -21.59 3.80 9.16
C ASN A 418 -20.66 3.56 7.98
N CYS A 419 -20.12 4.62 7.36
CA CYS A 419 -19.31 4.48 6.15
C CYS A 419 -18.06 5.37 6.18
N LEU A 420 -16.90 4.78 5.93
CA LEU A 420 -15.68 5.54 5.64
C LEU A 420 -15.43 5.57 4.14
N VAL A 421 -15.18 6.74 3.57
CA VAL A 421 -14.76 6.89 2.17
C VAL A 421 -13.28 7.24 2.15
N SER A 422 -12.42 6.31 1.73
CA SER A 422 -10.98 6.39 1.98
C SER A 422 -10.12 6.25 0.73
N THR A 423 -8.95 6.90 0.76
CA THR A 423 -7.85 6.61 -0.18
C THR A 423 -6.99 5.45 0.32
N SER A 424 -5.72 5.38 -0.11
CA SER A 424 -4.79 4.35 0.36
C SER A 424 -4.48 4.39 1.85
N VAL A 425 -4.84 5.48 2.53
CA VAL A 425 -4.69 5.63 3.98
C VAL A 425 -5.55 4.64 4.75
N GLY A 426 -6.68 4.21 4.18
CA GLY A 426 -7.51 3.19 4.80
C GLY A 426 -6.97 1.76 4.68
N GLU A 427 -5.90 1.54 3.89
CA GLU A 427 -5.36 0.22 3.58
C GLU A 427 -4.41 -0.27 4.68
N GLU A 428 -3.54 0.63 5.12
CA GLU A 428 -2.39 0.37 5.97
C GLU A 428 -2.25 1.43 7.07
N GLY A 429 -1.66 1.01 8.20
CA GLY A 429 -1.09 1.94 9.17
C GLY A 429 -2.07 2.60 10.15
N LEU A 430 -3.38 2.31 10.06
CA LEU A 430 -4.39 2.76 11.02
C LEU A 430 -5.33 1.60 11.38
N ASP A 431 -5.66 1.50 12.67
CA ASP A 431 -6.58 0.49 13.20
C ASP A 431 -8.03 0.80 12.85
N ILE A 432 -8.38 0.58 11.58
CA ILE A 432 -9.77 0.66 11.16
C ILE A 432 -10.50 -0.54 11.74
N PRO A 433 -11.60 -0.33 12.48
CA PRO A 433 -12.46 -1.40 12.95
C PRO A 433 -12.85 -2.33 11.82
N GLU A 434 -13.13 -3.59 12.16
CA GLU A 434 -13.70 -4.50 11.19
C GLU A 434 -15.03 -3.94 10.65
N VAL A 435 -15.17 -4.06 9.34
CA VAL A 435 -16.37 -3.63 8.60
C VAL A 435 -17.05 -4.84 7.98
N ASP A 436 -18.36 -4.74 7.81
CA ASP A 436 -19.18 -5.80 7.23
C ASP A 436 -19.03 -5.83 5.70
N VAL A 437 -18.85 -4.65 5.09
CA VAL A 437 -18.73 -4.50 3.64
C VAL A 437 -17.53 -3.62 3.26
N VAL A 438 -16.68 -4.13 2.38
CA VAL A 438 -15.61 -3.36 1.74
C VAL A 438 -15.98 -3.17 0.27
N ILE A 439 -15.97 -1.92 -0.20
CA ILE A 439 -16.29 -1.58 -1.59
C ILE A 439 -15.07 -0.96 -2.24
N PHE A 440 -14.62 -1.50 -3.36
CA PHE A 440 -13.63 -0.86 -4.22
C PHE A 440 -14.38 -0.12 -5.31
N TYR A 441 -14.32 1.22 -5.26
CA TYR A 441 -14.90 2.06 -6.32
C TYR A 441 -14.20 1.86 -7.67
N GLU A 442 -12.93 1.46 -7.63
CA GLU A 442 -12.23 0.88 -8.77
C GLU A 442 -11.22 -0.20 -8.31
N PRO A 443 -10.87 -1.16 -9.19
CA PRO A 443 -9.79 -2.10 -8.95
C PRO A 443 -8.44 -1.38 -8.90
N ILE A 444 -7.49 -2.04 -8.26
CA ILE A 444 -6.11 -1.57 -8.10
C ILE A 444 -5.14 -2.63 -8.60
N PRO A 445 -4.11 -2.30 -9.40
CA PRO A 445 -3.23 -3.28 -10.05
C PRO A 445 -2.17 -3.91 -9.10
N SER A 446 -2.41 -3.84 -7.79
CA SER A 446 -1.52 -4.30 -6.73
C SER A 446 -2.19 -5.39 -5.88
N ALA A 447 -1.61 -6.59 -5.88
CA ALA A 447 -2.07 -7.71 -5.07
C ALA A 447 -1.93 -7.42 -3.56
N ILE A 448 -0.84 -6.77 -3.14
CA ILE A 448 -0.59 -6.39 -1.74
C ILE A 448 -1.74 -5.52 -1.23
N ARG A 449 -1.99 -4.41 -1.92
CA ARG A 449 -3.03 -3.45 -1.55
C ARG A 449 -4.43 -4.07 -1.63
N LYS A 450 -4.69 -4.93 -2.62
CA LYS A 450 -5.95 -5.70 -2.73
C LYS A 450 -6.19 -6.56 -1.49
N VAL A 451 -5.18 -7.33 -1.07
CA VAL A 451 -5.26 -8.21 0.11
C VAL A 451 -5.44 -7.39 1.39
N GLN A 452 -4.72 -6.29 1.57
CA GLN A 452 -4.84 -5.43 2.76
C GLN A 452 -6.19 -4.73 2.87
N ARG A 453 -6.74 -4.25 1.74
CA ARG A 453 -8.08 -3.66 1.68
C ARG A 453 -9.17 -4.70 1.94
N ALA A 454 -9.13 -5.84 1.24
CA ALA A 454 -10.06 -6.95 1.45
C ALA A 454 -10.00 -7.46 2.89
N GLY A 455 -8.80 -7.43 3.47
CA GLY A 455 -8.52 -7.77 4.84
C GLY A 455 -9.18 -6.88 5.90
N ARG A 456 -9.94 -5.84 5.54
CA ARG A 456 -10.72 -5.01 6.50
C ARG A 456 -12.06 -5.64 6.89
N THR A 457 -12.50 -6.66 6.16
CA THR A 457 -13.71 -7.43 6.45
C THR A 457 -13.39 -8.92 6.60
N ALA A 458 -14.40 -9.73 6.96
CA ALA A 458 -14.31 -11.18 7.12
C ALA A 458 -13.27 -11.66 8.15
N ARG A 459 -13.12 -10.94 9.28
CA ARG A 459 -12.20 -11.32 10.37
C ARG A 459 -12.94 -12.03 11.50
N LEU A 460 -13.86 -11.34 12.18
CA LEU A 460 -14.68 -11.85 13.27
C LEU A 460 -16.05 -12.31 12.79
N ARG A 461 -16.59 -11.68 11.74
CA ARG A 461 -17.91 -12.02 11.16
C ARG A 461 -17.80 -12.26 9.66
N PRO A 462 -18.76 -12.95 9.02
CA PRO A 462 -18.84 -13.01 7.56
C PRO A 462 -18.81 -11.61 6.95
N GLY A 463 -18.07 -11.46 5.86
CA GLY A 463 -17.84 -10.17 5.22
C GLY A 463 -18.15 -10.19 3.74
N LYS A 464 -18.34 -9.00 3.16
CA LYS A 464 -18.57 -8.82 1.72
C LYS A 464 -17.52 -7.89 1.12
N LEU A 465 -16.92 -8.31 0.01
CA LEU A 465 -16.04 -7.49 -0.82
C LEU A 465 -16.71 -7.25 -2.16
N ILE A 466 -16.99 -5.98 -2.46
CA ILE A 466 -17.60 -5.55 -3.73
C ILE A 466 -16.55 -4.78 -4.53
N ILE A 467 -16.40 -5.11 -5.81
CA ILE A 467 -15.49 -4.40 -6.71
C ILE A 467 -16.30 -3.87 -7.90
N LEU A 468 -16.34 -2.55 -8.05
CA LEU A 468 -16.93 -1.92 -9.23
C LEU A 468 -15.93 -1.94 -10.39
N LEU A 469 -16.38 -2.32 -11.58
CA LEU A 469 -15.59 -2.37 -12.80
C LEU A 469 -16.34 -1.70 -13.95
N THR A 470 -15.67 -0.83 -14.68
CA THR A 470 -16.19 -0.32 -15.96
C THR A 470 -15.74 -1.25 -17.08
N LYS A 471 -16.67 -1.79 -17.87
CA LYS A 471 -16.35 -2.72 -18.96
C LYS A 471 -15.57 -2.02 -20.08
N GLY A 472 -14.60 -2.71 -20.67
CA GLY A 472 -13.84 -2.20 -21.82
C GLY A 472 -12.93 -1.02 -21.49
N THR A 473 -12.49 -0.91 -20.22
CA THR A 473 -11.59 0.14 -19.74
C THR A 473 -10.40 -0.44 -18.97
N VAL A 474 -9.51 0.45 -18.51
CA VAL A 474 -8.39 0.10 -17.64
C VAL A 474 -8.80 -0.63 -16.34
N ASP A 475 -10.05 -0.51 -15.89
CA ASP A 475 -10.56 -1.23 -14.72
C ASP A 475 -10.39 -2.76 -14.90
N GLU A 476 -10.78 -3.32 -16.05
CA GLU A 476 -10.64 -4.76 -16.31
C GLU A 476 -9.16 -5.18 -16.31
N SER A 477 -8.30 -4.35 -16.90
CA SER A 477 -6.85 -4.59 -16.91
C SER A 477 -6.26 -4.62 -15.50
N TYR A 478 -6.67 -3.68 -14.64
CA TYR A 478 -6.22 -3.61 -13.25
C TYR A 478 -6.76 -4.77 -12.41
N HIS A 479 -8.01 -5.17 -12.63
CA HIS A 479 -8.61 -6.32 -11.97
C HIS A 479 -7.83 -7.62 -12.27
N TRP A 480 -7.62 -7.92 -13.56
CA TRP A 480 -6.90 -9.11 -13.98
C TRP A 480 -5.45 -9.08 -13.54
N ALA A 481 -4.76 -7.94 -13.67
CA ALA A 481 -3.40 -7.78 -13.18
C ALA A 481 -3.28 -8.09 -11.68
N ALA A 482 -4.21 -7.59 -10.86
CA ALA A 482 -4.23 -7.87 -9.42
C ALA A 482 -4.52 -9.34 -9.12
N TRP A 483 -5.48 -9.94 -9.82
CA TRP A 483 -5.85 -11.35 -9.68
C TRP A 483 -4.69 -12.29 -10.04
N HIS A 484 -4.03 -12.06 -11.17
CA HIS A 484 -2.87 -12.87 -11.59
C HIS A 484 -1.70 -12.72 -10.60
N LYS A 485 -1.40 -11.50 -10.15
CA LYS A 485 -0.35 -11.25 -9.16
C LYS A 485 -0.65 -11.91 -7.81
N GLU A 486 -1.90 -11.89 -7.36
CA GLU A 486 -2.32 -12.54 -6.13
C GLU A 486 -2.19 -14.07 -6.22
N ARG A 487 -2.65 -14.67 -7.33
CA ARG A 487 -2.47 -16.12 -7.55
C ARG A 487 -1.00 -16.52 -7.63
N LYS A 488 -0.19 -15.73 -8.35
CA LYS A 488 1.26 -15.94 -8.44
C LYS A 488 1.93 -15.86 -7.08
N MET A 489 1.56 -14.87 -6.27
CA MET A 489 2.05 -14.74 -4.89
C MET A 489 1.77 -16.00 -4.06
N TYR A 490 0.53 -16.51 -4.05
CA TYR A 490 0.22 -17.70 -3.27
C TYR A 490 0.96 -18.95 -3.77
N LYS A 491 1.07 -19.13 -5.09
CA LYS A 491 1.84 -20.24 -5.67
C LYS A 491 3.31 -20.18 -5.24
N LEU A 492 3.94 -19.00 -5.34
CA LEU A 492 5.33 -18.79 -4.93
C LEU A 492 5.55 -19.03 -3.44
N LEU A 493 4.60 -18.63 -2.61
CA LEU A 493 4.69 -18.84 -1.16
C LEU A 493 4.59 -20.33 -0.78
N ASP A 494 3.76 -21.09 -1.49
CA ASP A 494 3.67 -22.54 -1.32
C ASP A 494 4.96 -23.25 -1.80
N GLU A 495 5.58 -22.77 -2.88
CA GLU A 495 6.89 -23.25 -3.38
C GLU A 495 8.01 -22.95 -2.37
N LEU A 496 8.13 -21.70 -1.90
CA LEU A 496 9.11 -21.30 -0.87
C LEU A 496 8.99 -22.14 0.40
N ARG A 497 7.76 -22.45 0.82
CA ARG A 497 7.51 -23.33 1.97
C ARG A 497 8.05 -24.74 1.77
N LYS A 498 8.03 -25.27 0.54
CA LYS A 498 8.56 -26.60 0.20
C LYS A 498 10.09 -26.58 0.12
N ASP A 499 10.66 -25.59 -0.54
CA ASP A 499 12.12 -25.48 -0.73
C ASP A 499 12.88 -25.20 0.59
N LEU A 500 12.26 -24.47 1.53
CA LEU A 500 12.84 -24.19 2.85
C LEU A 500 12.82 -25.39 3.82
N LYS A 501 12.06 -26.45 3.50
CA LYS A 501 12.12 -27.74 4.21
C LYS A 501 13.29 -28.59 3.73
N SER A 502 13.83 -28.36 2.53
CA SER A 502 14.93 -29.13 1.93
C SER A 502 16.30 -28.45 2.05
N ASN A 503 16.59 -27.76 3.17
CA ASN A 503 17.86 -27.06 3.41
C ASN A 503 18.21 -25.99 2.34
N PHE A 504 17.32 -25.03 2.10
CA PHE A 504 17.70 -23.81 1.39
C PHE A 504 18.67 -22.98 2.25
N HIS A 505 19.98 -23.21 2.11
CA HIS A 505 20.94 -22.16 2.38
C HIS A 505 20.74 -21.09 1.31
N ILE A 506 20.19 -19.93 1.67
CA ILE A 506 20.42 -18.72 0.87
C ILE A 506 21.94 -18.57 0.88
N LYS A 507 22.63 -18.99 -0.20
CA LYS A 507 24.04 -18.67 -0.40
C LYS A 507 24.11 -17.15 -0.41
N THR A 508 24.43 -16.56 0.74
CA THR A 508 24.90 -15.20 0.80
C THR A 508 26.12 -15.18 -0.12
N LYS A 509 26.02 -14.51 -1.27
CA LYS A 509 27.21 -14.21 -2.06
C LYS A 509 28.15 -13.48 -1.10
N LYS A 510 29.20 -14.15 -0.62
CA LYS A 510 30.33 -13.44 -0.03
C LYS A 510 30.76 -12.44 -1.09
N GLN A 511 30.74 -11.16 -0.72
CA GLN A 511 31.33 -10.12 -1.53
C GLN A 511 32.80 -10.52 -1.66
N LYS A 512 33.26 -10.80 -2.89
CA LYS A 512 34.68 -11.12 -3.13
C LYS A 512 35.51 -9.99 -2.52
N SER A 513 36.40 -10.30 -1.59
CA SER A 513 37.37 -9.32 -1.13
C SER A 513 38.37 -9.07 -2.27
N LEU A 514 39.01 -7.91 -2.28
CA LEU A 514 40.04 -7.55 -3.26
C LEU A 514 41.20 -8.57 -3.33
N THR A 515 41.34 -9.42 -2.31
CA THR A 515 42.28 -10.54 -2.25
C THR A 515 41.90 -11.74 -3.13
N ASP A 516 40.66 -11.83 -3.61
CA ASP A 516 40.18 -12.95 -4.44
C ASP A 516 40.50 -12.79 -5.94
N PHE A 517 41.24 -11.74 -6.31
CA PHE A 517 41.62 -11.39 -7.68
C PHE A 517 43.14 -11.39 -7.94
N SER A 518 43.95 -11.89 -7.01
CA SER A 518 45.38 -12.09 -7.23
C SER A 518 45.68 -13.56 -7.53
N LEU A 519 45.78 -13.88 -8.82
CA LEU A 519 46.78 -14.79 -9.40
C LEU A 519 47.06 -14.35 -10.83
#